data_AF-A0A947BZ65-F1
#
_entry.id   AF-A0A947BZ65-F1
#
_cell.length_a   1.000
_cell.length_b   1.000
_cell.length_c   1.000
_cell.angle_alpha   90.00
_cell.angle_beta   90.00
_cell.angle_gamma   90.00
#
_symmetry.space_group_name_H-M   'P 1'
#
loop_
_entity.id
_entity.type
_entity.pdbx_description
1 polymer ?
#
loop_
_entity_poly.entity_id
_entity_poly.type
_entity_poly.pdbx_seq_one_letter_code
_entity_poly.pdbx_strand_id
1 'polypeptide(L)'
;MSNEKVTKLGRLPEGALDEYYIDAYLETPYKKSEAYRSAVQRYYKDCEDQNIDPHRVNLQYAGQYAKKIHERLRERIQAELYKMAEDDKAFGRSVLRQLAKEAESESVKAQCASNLAKGLYPDHQVVRTETIEDIDQELKQLEREIESAGAKVH
;
A
#
# COMPACT_ATOMS: atom_id res chain seq x y z
N MET A 1 -12.17 52.58 -24.01
CA MET A 1 -11.39 51.54 -23.30
C MET A 1 -12.39 50.66 -22.57
N SER A 2 -12.68 49.47 -23.12
CA SER A 2 -13.71 48.58 -22.60
C SER A 2 -13.15 47.17 -22.54
N ASN A 3 -13.23 46.59 -21.33
CA ASN A 3 -12.89 45.22 -20.97
C ASN A 3 -13.47 44.19 -21.95
N GLU A 4 -12.61 43.51 -22.71
CA GLU A 4 -12.98 42.28 -23.40
C GLU A 4 -12.38 41.07 -22.70
N LYS A 5 -13.21 40.56 -21.78
CA LYS A 5 -13.56 39.14 -21.58
C LYS A 5 -12.42 38.14 -21.79
N VAL A 6 -11.93 37.65 -20.64
CA VAL A 6 -11.35 36.32 -20.39
C VAL A 6 -11.98 35.27 -21.33
N THR A 7 -11.32 35.02 -22.45
CA THR A 7 -11.80 34.10 -23.48
C THR A 7 -11.38 32.67 -23.14
N LYS A 8 -12.38 31.93 -22.64
CA LYS A 8 -12.54 30.48 -22.72
C LYS A 8 -11.28 29.65 -22.49
N LEU A 9 -11.10 29.26 -21.22
CA LEU A 9 -10.44 28.01 -20.85
C LEU A 9 -11.02 26.89 -21.73
N GLY A 10 -10.22 26.33 -22.65
CA GLY A 10 -10.60 25.16 -23.41
C GLY A 10 -11.06 24.09 -22.42
N ARG A 11 -12.34 23.72 -22.47
CA ARG A 11 -12.87 22.65 -21.64
C ARG A 11 -12.34 21.36 -22.23
N LEU A 12 -11.48 20.67 -21.49
CA LEU A 12 -11.24 19.25 -21.74
C LEU A 12 -12.59 18.52 -21.69
N PRO A 13 -12.77 17.47 -22.52
CA PRO A 13 -13.86 16.53 -22.32
C PRO A 13 -13.84 16.01 -20.88
N GLU A 14 -14.99 15.90 -20.23
CA GLU A 14 -15.07 15.24 -18.93
C GLU A 14 -14.53 13.81 -19.05
N GLY A 15 -13.65 13.40 -18.14
CA GLY A 15 -13.10 12.04 -18.10
C GLY A 15 -11.72 11.83 -18.74
N ALA A 16 -11.30 12.65 -19.70
CA ALA A 16 -10.08 12.37 -20.48
C ALA A 16 -8.78 12.37 -19.67
N LEU A 17 -8.73 13.13 -18.57
CA LEU A 17 -7.58 13.20 -17.66
C LEU A 17 -7.74 12.34 -16.40
N ASP A 18 -8.87 11.67 -16.22
CA ASP A 18 -9.24 11.11 -14.91
C ASP A 18 -8.33 9.94 -14.54
N GLU A 19 -8.09 9.02 -15.46
CA GLU A 19 -7.21 7.87 -15.25
C GLU A 19 -5.75 8.32 -15.05
N TYR A 20 -5.24 9.20 -15.93
CA TYR A 20 -3.89 9.77 -15.78
C TYR A 20 -3.70 10.50 -14.43
N TYR A 21 -4.75 11.16 -13.94
CA TYR A 21 -4.72 11.85 -12.66
C TYR A 21 -4.74 10.88 -11.48
N ILE A 22 -5.58 9.85 -11.53
CA ILE A 22 -5.62 8.80 -10.50
C ILE A 22 -4.24 8.14 -10.40
N ASP A 23 -3.68 7.67 -11.51
CA ASP A 23 -2.37 7.01 -11.53
C ASP A 23 -1.27 7.93 -10.99
N ALA A 24 -1.19 9.16 -11.48
CA ALA A 24 -0.20 10.13 -11.01
C ALA A 24 -0.36 10.50 -9.53
N TYR A 25 -1.61 10.50 -9.02
CA TYR A 25 -1.88 10.77 -7.61
C TYR A 25 -1.53 9.58 -6.72
N LEU A 26 -1.71 8.35 -7.19
CA LEU A 26 -1.31 7.14 -6.48
C LEU A 26 0.23 7.03 -6.38
N GLU A 27 0.97 7.46 -7.40
CA GLU A 27 2.44 7.54 -7.37
C GLU A 27 2.97 8.63 -6.44
N THR A 28 2.26 9.77 -6.34
CA THR A 28 2.65 10.92 -5.50
C THR A 28 1.52 11.37 -4.55
N PRO A 29 1.16 10.55 -3.55
CA PRO A 29 0.04 10.86 -2.66
C PRO A 29 0.21 12.22 -1.98
N TYR A 30 -0.90 12.93 -1.78
CA TYR A 30 -0.98 14.25 -1.14
C TYR A 30 -0.40 15.43 -1.94
N LYS A 31 0.24 15.20 -3.09
CA LYS A 31 0.77 16.26 -3.97
C LYS A 31 -0.12 16.55 -5.17
N LYS A 32 -1.34 17.02 -4.92
CA LYS A 32 -2.41 17.23 -5.93
C LYS A 32 -1.97 18.00 -7.18
N SER A 33 -1.21 19.09 -7.01
CA SER A 33 -0.74 19.92 -8.13
C SER A 33 0.35 19.25 -8.96
N GLU A 34 1.19 18.43 -8.33
CA GLU A 34 2.25 17.65 -9.00
C GLU A 34 1.61 16.50 -9.80
N ALA A 35 0.68 15.76 -9.19
CA ALA A 35 -0.12 14.73 -9.84
C ALA A 35 -0.87 15.28 -11.07
N TYR A 36 -1.48 16.46 -10.96
CA TYR A 36 -2.17 17.09 -12.10
C TYR A 36 -1.22 17.47 -13.24
N ARG A 37 -0.05 18.03 -12.93
CA ARG A 37 0.96 18.35 -13.97
C ARG A 37 1.46 17.09 -14.66
N SER A 38 1.76 16.05 -13.89
CA SER A 38 2.18 14.74 -14.42
C SER A 38 1.09 14.13 -15.31
N ALA A 39 -0.16 14.12 -14.85
CA ALA A 39 -1.31 13.61 -15.62
C ALA A 39 -1.49 14.33 -16.95
N VAL A 40 -1.38 15.66 -16.94
CA VAL A 40 -1.48 16.48 -18.15
C VAL A 40 -0.32 16.17 -19.10
N GLN A 41 0.91 16.06 -18.60
CA GLN A 41 2.08 15.71 -19.43
C GLN A 41 1.94 14.33 -20.07
N ARG A 42 1.50 13.32 -19.31
CA ARG A 42 1.25 11.96 -19.81
C ARG A 42 0.16 11.95 -20.88
N TYR A 43 -0.96 12.60 -20.62
CA TYR A 43 -2.05 12.73 -21.58
C TYR A 43 -1.62 13.39 -22.90
N TYR A 44 -0.82 14.48 -22.83
CA TYR A 44 -0.31 15.14 -24.03
C TYR A 44 0.63 14.25 -24.83
N LYS A 45 1.50 13.50 -24.16
CA LYS A 45 2.41 12.55 -24.80
C LYS A 45 1.63 11.46 -25.53
N ASP A 46 0.64 10.88 -24.89
CA ASP A 46 -0.17 9.81 -25.51
C ASP A 46 -1.00 10.34 -26.69
N CYS A 47 -1.45 11.60 -26.64
CA CYS A 47 -2.08 12.25 -27.78
C CYS A 47 -1.09 12.48 -28.94
N GLU A 48 0.14 12.90 -28.65
CA GLU A 48 1.21 13.08 -29.64
C GLU A 48 1.56 11.74 -30.33
N ASP A 49 1.75 10.69 -29.54
CA ASP A 49 2.03 9.33 -30.04
C ASP A 49 0.90 8.79 -30.94
N GLN A 50 -0.35 9.22 -30.70
CA GLN A 50 -1.53 8.83 -31.47
C GLN A 50 -1.88 9.81 -32.62
N ASN A 51 -1.09 10.87 -32.84
CA ASN A 51 -1.40 11.95 -33.77
C ASN A 51 -2.78 12.61 -33.54
N ILE A 52 -3.22 12.70 -32.29
CA ILE A 52 -4.46 13.35 -31.88
C ILE A 52 -4.11 14.77 -31.41
N ASP A 53 -4.79 15.80 -31.92
CA ASP A 53 -4.61 17.18 -31.45
C ASP A 53 -5.20 17.32 -30.03
N PRO A 54 -4.36 17.52 -29.00
CA PRO A 54 -4.85 17.65 -27.65
C PRO A 54 -5.32 19.09 -27.43
N HIS A 55 -6.61 19.27 -27.13
CA HIS A 55 -7.13 20.59 -26.74
C HIS A 55 -6.28 21.18 -25.60
N ARG A 56 -5.68 22.35 -25.85
CA ARG A 56 -4.70 22.99 -24.95
C ARG A 56 -5.25 23.24 -23.54
N VAL A 57 -4.88 22.38 -22.61
CA VAL A 57 -4.94 22.57 -21.15
C VAL A 57 -4.02 23.70 -20.72
N ASN A 58 -4.58 24.74 -20.12
CA ASN A 58 -3.80 25.84 -19.57
C ASN A 58 -3.19 25.46 -18.20
N LEU A 59 -1.89 25.18 -18.18
CA LEU A 59 -1.12 24.81 -16.99
C LEU A 59 -0.98 25.93 -15.95
N GLN A 60 -1.22 27.19 -16.31
CA GLN A 60 -1.14 28.35 -15.40
C GLN A 60 -2.13 28.26 -14.23
N TYR A 61 -3.23 27.54 -14.41
CA TYR A 61 -4.27 27.33 -13.40
C TYR A 61 -4.27 25.90 -12.81
N ALA A 62 -3.17 25.15 -12.95
CA ALA A 62 -3.04 23.76 -12.53
C ALA A 62 -3.55 23.50 -11.10
N GLY A 63 -3.30 24.40 -10.14
CA GLY A 63 -3.80 24.23 -8.77
C GLY A 63 -5.33 24.27 -8.63
N GLN A 64 -6.02 25.12 -9.38
CA GLN A 64 -7.49 25.21 -9.36
C GLN A 64 -8.13 24.00 -10.06
N TYR A 65 -7.52 23.53 -11.15
CA TYR A 65 -7.97 22.33 -11.84
C TYR A 65 -7.70 21.06 -11.03
N ALA A 66 -6.51 20.94 -10.43
CA ALA A 66 -6.15 19.84 -9.53
C ALA A 66 -7.14 19.70 -8.37
N LYS A 67 -7.59 20.82 -7.80
CA LYS A 67 -8.61 20.78 -6.73
C LYS A 67 -9.94 20.23 -7.24
N LYS A 68 -10.44 20.74 -8.38
CA LYS A 68 -11.73 20.32 -8.95
C LYS A 68 -11.75 18.87 -9.40
N ILE A 69 -10.69 18.41 -10.10
CA ILE A 69 -10.60 17.02 -10.55
C ILE A 69 -10.48 16.07 -9.36
N HIS A 70 -9.72 16.44 -8.33
CA HIS A 70 -9.58 15.65 -7.11
C HIS A 70 -10.89 15.58 -6.32
N GLU A 71 -11.65 16.67 -6.22
CA GLU A 71 -12.97 16.68 -5.57
C GLU A 71 -13.95 15.76 -6.31
N ARG A 72 -13.96 15.81 -7.66
CA ARG A 72 -14.78 14.91 -8.48
C ARG A 72 -14.39 13.43 -8.32
N LEU A 73 -13.09 13.13 -8.29
CA LEU A 73 -12.57 11.77 -8.28
C LEU A 73 -12.31 11.21 -6.88
N ARG A 74 -12.67 11.95 -5.83
CA ARG A 74 -12.30 11.64 -4.44
C ARG A 74 -12.66 10.21 -4.03
N GLU A 75 -13.87 9.77 -4.33
CA GLU A 75 -14.34 8.43 -3.96
C GLU A 75 -13.58 7.34 -4.70
N ARG A 76 -13.32 7.52 -6.00
CA ARG A 76 -12.51 6.60 -6.81
C ARG A 76 -11.08 6.50 -6.29
N ILE A 77 -10.44 7.65 -6.04
CA ILE A 77 -9.09 7.71 -5.45
C ILE A 77 -9.04 6.99 -4.11
N GLN A 78 -10.05 7.20 -3.27
CA GLN A 78 -10.12 6.56 -1.96
C GLN A 78 -10.29 5.04 -2.07
N ALA A 79 -11.11 4.56 -3.01
CA ALA A 79 -11.27 3.13 -3.27
C ALA A 79 -9.95 2.49 -3.75
N GLU A 80 -9.24 3.12 -4.69
CA GLU A 80 -7.94 2.62 -5.17
C GLU A 80 -6.88 2.63 -4.06
N LEU A 81 -6.83 3.68 -3.22
CA LEU A 81 -5.92 3.71 -2.07
C LEU A 81 -6.22 2.59 -1.05
N TYR A 82 -7.49 2.27 -0.81
CA TYR A 82 -7.83 1.14 0.06
C TYR A 82 -7.41 -0.19 -0.54
N LYS A 83 -7.67 -0.39 -1.83
CA LYS A 83 -7.26 -1.59 -2.55
C LYS A 83 -5.73 -1.78 -2.51
N MET A 84 -4.97 -0.73 -2.81
CA MET A 84 -3.51 -0.76 -2.69
C MET A 84 -3.06 -1.09 -1.26
N ALA A 85 -3.70 -0.52 -0.23
CA ALA A 85 -3.37 -0.83 1.15
C ALA A 85 -3.68 -2.30 1.52
N GLU A 86 -4.73 -2.89 0.97
CA GLU A 86 -5.04 -4.32 1.13
C GLU A 86 -4.00 -5.20 0.43
N ASP A 87 -3.62 -4.86 -0.80
CA ASP A 87 -2.61 -5.56 -1.58
C ASP A 87 -1.23 -5.47 -0.90
N ASP A 88 -0.83 -4.28 -0.45
CA ASP A 88 0.41 -4.05 0.30
C ASP A 88 0.42 -4.81 1.62
N LYS A 89 -0.73 -4.92 2.30
CA LYS A 89 -0.87 -5.71 3.52
C LYS A 89 -0.72 -7.21 3.22
N ALA A 90 -1.28 -7.70 2.12
CA ALA A 90 -1.14 -9.09 1.71
C ALA A 90 0.33 -9.41 1.35
N PHE A 91 0.98 -8.52 0.60
CA PHE A 91 2.40 -8.61 0.25
C PHE A 91 3.30 -8.54 1.49
N GLY A 92 3.08 -7.59 2.38
CA GLY A 92 3.83 -7.49 3.64
C GLY A 92 3.71 -8.77 4.47
N ARG A 93 2.52 -9.40 4.50
CA ARG A 93 2.31 -10.69 5.17
C ARG A 93 3.03 -11.84 4.46
N SER A 94 3.12 -11.86 3.13
CA SER A 94 3.87 -12.90 2.41
C SER A 94 5.36 -12.78 2.68
N VAL A 95 5.91 -11.56 2.66
CA VAL A 95 7.32 -11.28 2.97
C VAL A 95 7.64 -11.69 4.42
N LEU A 96 6.79 -11.32 5.38
CA LEU A 96 6.98 -11.73 6.78
C LEU A 96 6.96 -13.26 6.95
N ARG A 97 6.10 -13.98 6.21
CA ARG A 97 6.08 -15.46 6.24
C ARG A 97 7.35 -16.06 5.67
N GLN A 98 7.88 -15.47 4.60
CA GLN A 98 9.13 -15.92 4.00
C GLN A 98 10.30 -15.69 4.97
N LEU A 99 10.42 -14.47 5.52
CA LEU A 99 11.46 -14.14 6.49
C LEU A 99 11.38 -15.01 7.76
N ALA A 100 10.18 -15.31 8.26
CA ALA A 100 10.00 -16.20 9.40
C ALA A 100 10.51 -17.63 9.15
N LYS A 101 10.53 -18.09 7.88
CA LYS A 101 10.99 -19.43 7.51
C LYS A 101 12.47 -19.47 7.13
N GLU A 102 12.90 -18.49 6.33
CA GLU A 102 14.15 -18.56 5.58
C GLU A 102 15.23 -17.61 6.09
N ALA A 103 14.93 -16.65 6.96
CA ALA A 103 15.95 -15.73 7.47
C ALA A 103 17.04 -16.50 8.22
N GLU A 104 18.31 -16.13 8.05
CA GLU A 104 19.42 -16.78 8.77
C GLU A 104 19.44 -16.41 10.26
N SER A 105 18.93 -15.22 10.61
CA SER A 105 18.88 -14.72 11.98
C SER A 105 17.61 -15.18 12.71
N GLU A 106 17.79 -15.92 13.81
CA GLU A 106 16.70 -16.34 14.70
C GLU A 106 15.93 -15.15 15.31
N SER A 107 16.59 -14.01 15.55
CA SER A 107 15.90 -12.81 16.04
C SER A 107 14.95 -12.24 14.99
N VAL A 108 15.35 -12.28 13.71
CA VAL A 108 14.51 -11.84 12.57
C VAL A 108 13.34 -12.79 12.38
N LYS A 109 13.57 -14.11 12.48
CA LYS A 109 12.49 -15.11 12.43
C LYS A 109 11.47 -14.87 13.54
N ALA A 110 11.92 -14.73 14.78
CA ALA A 110 11.06 -14.52 15.95
C ALA A 110 10.25 -13.22 15.83
N GLN A 111 10.88 -12.13 15.38
CA GLN A 111 10.20 -10.85 15.20
C GLN A 111 9.15 -10.90 14.07
N CYS A 112 9.45 -11.56 12.95
CA CYS A 112 8.48 -11.76 11.87
C CYS A 112 7.31 -12.65 12.32
N ALA A 113 7.59 -13.75 13.02
CA ALA A 113 6.56 -14.64 13.56
C ALA A 113 5.65 -13.92 14.58
N SER A 114 6.23 -13.12 15.48
CA SER A 114 5.47 -12.30 16.44
C SER A 114 4.56 -11.30 15.74
N ASN A 115 5.04 -10.62 14.70
CA ASN A 115 4.25 -9.67 13.92
C ASN A 115 3.11 -10.37 13.14
N LEU A 116 3.33 -11.59 12.64
CA LEU A 116 2.27 -12.39 12.02
C LEU A 116 1.20 -12.82 13.04
N ALA A 117 1.62 -13.22 14.25
CA ALA A 117 0.74 -13.66 15.33
C ALA A 117 -0.16 -12.53 15.85
N LYS A 118 0.35 -11.30 16.00
CA LYS A 118 -0.45 -10.12 16.38
C LYS A 118 -1.62 -9.85 15.42
N GLY A 119 -1.47 -10.20 14.14
CA GLY A 119 -2.55 -10.06 13.16
C GLY A 119 -3.66 -11.12 13.27
N LEU A 120 -3.41 -12.23 13.98
CA LEU A 120 -4.38 -13.30 14.24
C LEU A 120 -4.96 -13.22 15.65
N TYR A 121 -4.15 -12.77 16.61
CA TYR A 121 -4.52 -12.65 18.02
C TYR A 121 -4.06 -11.28 18.55
N PRO A 122 -4.79 -10.19 18.23
CA PRO A 122 -4.41 -8.83 18.60
C PRO A 122 -4.32 -8.61 20.12
N ASP A 123 -5.06 -9.40 20.90
CA ASP A 123 -5.09 -9.33 22.37
C ASP A 123 -4.19 -10.37 23.05
N HIS A 124 -3.52 -11.25 22.31
CA HIS A 124 -2.49 -12.13 22.88
C HIS A 124 -1.19 -11.35 23.02
N GLN A 125 -0.96 -10.84 24.23
CA GLN A 125 0.41 -10.62 24.67
C GLN A 125 1.06 -11.98 24.85
N VAL A 126 2.07 -12.28 24.02
CA VAL A 126 3.01 -13.37 24.31
C VAL A 126 3.85 -12.92 25.50
N VAL A 127 3.28 -13.05 26.69
CA VAL A 127 4.03 -12.91 27.93
C VAL A 127 4.72 -14.25 28.13
N ARG A 128 6.01 -14.34 27.76
CA ARG A 128 6.86 -15.41 28.31
C ARG A 128 6.96 -15.17 29.81
N THR A 129 6.03 -15.77 30.55
CA THR A 129 6.03 -15.83 32.01
C THR A 129 6.89 -17.00 32.51
N GLU A 130 7.22 -17.93 31.63
CA GLU A 130 8.09 -19.07 31.93
C GLU A 130 9.51 -18.58 32.22
N THR A 131 9.93 -18.84 33.44
CA THR A 131 11.33 -18.72 33.83
C THR A 131 12.14 -19.82 33.13
N ILE A 132 13.46 -19.66 33.07
CA ILE A 132 14.36 -20.71 32.53
C ILE A 132 14.15 -22.05 33.28
N GLU A 133 13.78 -21.98 34.56
CA GLU A 133 13.51 -23.13 35.42
C GLU A 133 12.23 -23.87 35.02
N ASP A 134 11.20 -23.16 34.56
CA ASP A 134 9.95 -23.76 34.08
C ASP A 134 10.19 -24.54 32.78
N ILE A 135 10.97 -23.96 31.87
CA ILE A 135 11.37 -24.58 30.60
C ILE A 135 12.19 -25.85 30.85
N ASP A 136 13.13 -25.81 31.80
CA ASP A 136 13.96 -26.97 32.16
C ASP A 136 13.16 -28.11 32.81
N GLN A 137 12.09 -27.79 33.57
CA GLN A 137 11.20 -28.82 34.13
C GLN A 137 10.36 -29.48 33.05
N GLU A 138 9.83 -28.70 32.11
CA GLU A 138 9.01 -29.19 31.01
C GLU A 138 9.82 -30.07 30.05
N LEU A 139 11.07 -29.68 29.75
CA LEU A 139 12.00 -30.50 28.97
C LEU A 139 12.28 -31.86 29.64
N LYS A 140 12.56 -31.88 30.94
CA LYS A 140 12.77 -33.13 31.69
C LYS A 140 11.53 -34.02 31.72
N GLN A 141 10.34 -33.43 31.75
CA GLN A 141 9.11 -34.18 31.71
C GLN A 141 8.87 -34.79 30.33
N LEU A 142 9.11 -34.04 29.27
CA LEU A 142 9.04 -34.54 27.88
C LEU A 142 10.06 -35.64 27.60
N GLU A 143 11.30 -35.51 28.12
CA GLU A 143 12.31 -36.56 28.03
C GLU A 143 11.86 -37.88 28.69
N ARG A 144 11.26 -37.80 29.88
CA ARG A 144 10.69 -38.98 30.57
C ARG A 144 9.50 -39.57 29.82
N GLU A 145 8.66 -38.73 29.23
CA GLU A 145 7.51 -39.18 28.43
C GLU A 145 7.99 -39.93 27.17
N ILE A 146 9.03 -39.44 26.50
CA ILE A 146 9.67 -40.11 25.37
C ILE A 146 10.31 -41.44 25.78
N GLU A 147 11.05 -41.49 26.89
CA GLU A 147 11.64 -42.74 27.41
C GLU A 147 10.56 -43.76 27.80
N SER A 148 9.48 -43.32 28.44
CA SER A 148 8.37 -44.19 28.83
C SER A 148 7.52 -44.66 27.64
N ALA A 149 7.41 -43.84 26.59
CA ALA A 149 6.78 -44.21 25.33
C ALA A 149 7.65 -45.20 24.54
N GLY A 150 8.98 -45.03 24.56
CA GLY A 150 9.94 -45.98 23.99
C GLY A 150 9.97 -47.32 24.72
N ALA A 151 9.77 -47.32 26.04
CA ALA A 151 9.72 -48.55 26.85
C ALA A 151 8.45 -49.39 26.63
N LYS A 152 7.39 -48.85 26.01
CA LYS A 152 6.15 -49.59 25.69
C LYS A 152 6.17 -50.30 24.34
N VAL A 153 7.29 -50.24 23.60
CA VAL A 153 7.44 -50.86 22.25
C VAL A 153 8.31 -52.14 22.28
N HIS A 154 8.60 -52.69 23.47
CA HIS A 154 9.25 -54.00 23.61
C HIS A 154 8.34 -55.05 24.25
#